data_AF-A0A551X7J0-F1
#
_entry.id   AF-A0A551X7J0-F1
#
_cell.length_a   1.000
_cell.length_b   1.000
_cell.length_c   1.000
_cell.angle_alpha   90.00
_cell.angle_beta   90.00
_cell.angle_gamma   90.00
#
_symmetry.space_group_name_H-M   'P 1'
#
loop_
_entity.id
_entity.type
_entity.pdbx_description
1 polymer ?
#
loop_
_entity_poly.entity_id
_entity_poly.type
_entity_poly.pdbx_seq_one_letter_code
_entity_poly.pdbx_strand_id
1 'polypeptide(L)'
;MACRFSRLLALAIKIISPTKGLNTSAQIFELMQFYPQGITVQELSERLNRPVSMLNLCLKSLVASKKVVAKKNHNQWVYTVDKKA
;
A
#
# COMPACT_ATOMS: atom_id res chain seq x y z
N MET A 1 47.42 14.63 35.01
CA MET A 1 46.66 14.82 33.75
C MET A 1 46.30 13.45 33.19
N ALA A 2 45.02 13.06 33.25
CA ALA A 2 44.55 11.85 32.57
C ALA A 2 43.10 12.10 32.13
N CYS A 3 42.94 12.57 30.90
CA CYS A 3 41.66 12.72 30.24
C CYS A 3 41.06 11.32 30.02
N ARG A 4 39.97 11.00 30.72
CA ARG A 4 39.16 9.81 30.43
C ARG A 4 37.96 10.23 29.61
N PHE A 5 38.20 10.37 28.30
CA PHE A 5 37.16 10.62 27.33
C PHE A 5 36.22 9.40 27.22
N SER A 6 34.94 9.70 27.38
CA SER A 6 33.80 9.09 26.68
C SER A 6 33.57 7.58 26.82
N ARG A 7 32.67 7.21 27.74
CA ARG A 7 31.75 6.07 27.50
C ARG A 7 30.71 6.51 26.47
N LEU A 8 30.93 6.18 25.21
CA LEU A 8 29.84 6.14 24.23
C LEU A 8 28.98 4.92 24.56
N LEU A 9 27.84 5.13 25.24
CA LEU A 9 26.77 4.15 25.26
C LEU A 9 26.27 4.00 23.82
N ALA A 10 26.73 2.95 23.14
CA ALA A 10 26.18 2.55 21.87
C ALA A 10 24.72 2.12 22.09
N LEU A 11 23.78 3.00 21.77
CA LEU A 11 22.37 2.71 21.74
C LEU A 11 22.17 1.63 20.67
N ALA A 12 21.94 0.38 21.09
CA ALA A 12 21.70 -0.73 20.18
C ALA A 12 20.37 -0.48 19.45
N ILE A 13 20.44 0.06 18.23
CA ILE A 13 19.27 0.23 17.37
C ILE A 13 18.81 -1.19 16.99
N LYS A 14 17.71 -1.63 17.58
CA LYS A 14 17.04 -2.87 17.18
C LYS A 14 16.36 -2.63 15.84
N ILE A 15 17.04 -3.00 14.76
CA ILE A 15 16.49 -2.95 13.40
C ILE A 15 15.34 -3.96 13.33
N ILE A 16 14.10 -3.47 13.38
CA ILE A 16 12.93 -4.30 13.11
C ILE A 16 12.85 -4.57 11.62
N SER A 17 12.89 -5.84 11.23
CA SER A 17 12.63 -6.23 9.86
C SER A 17 11.14 -6.00 9.56
N PRO A 18 10.76 -5.46 8.40
CA PRO A 18 9.36 -5.33 8.05
C PRO A 18 8.70 -6.71 8.06
N THR A 19 7.72 -6.90 8.94
CA THR A 19 6.95 -8.15 9.02
C THR A 19 6.35 -8.42 7.64
N LYS A 20 6.65 -9.59 7.06
CA LYS A 20 6.12 -10.06 5.76
C LYS A 20 4.62 -10.35 5.88
N GLY A 21 3.80 -9.32 6.08
CA GLY A 21 2.35 -9.42 5.90
C GLY A 21 1.99 -9.52 4.42
N LEU A 22 0.75 -9.91 4.14
CA LEU A 22 0.16 -9.75 2.81
C LEU A 22 0.45 -8.34 2.31
N ASN A 23 1.17 -8.25 1.19
CA ASN A 23 1.49 -6.97 0.59
C ASN A 23 0.18 -6.21 0.31
N THR A 24 0.17 -4.90 0.57
CA THR A 24 -1.05 -4.08 0.44
C THR A 24 -1.67 -4.23 -0.95
N SER A 25 -0.84 -4.44 -1.97
CA SER A 25 -1.24 -4.75 -3.33
C SER A 25 -2.07 -6.04 -3.46
N ALA A 26 -1.73 -7.14 -2.77
CA ALA A 26 -2.53 -8.36 -2.76
C ALA A 26 -3.86 -8.14 -2.03
N GLN A 27 -3.86 -7.46 -0.87
CA GLN A 27 -5.12 -7.16 -0.16
C GLN A 27 -6.06 -6.33 -1.03
N ILE A 28 -5.53 -5.33 -1.75
CA ILE A 28 -6.30 -4.55 -2.72
C ILE A 28 -6.85 -5.47 -3.82
N PHE A 29 -6.03 -6.37 -4.36
CA PHE A 29 -6.42 -7.26 -5.44
C PHE A 29 -7.49 -8.27 -5.02
N GLU A 30 -7.35 -8.90 -3.84
CA GLU A 30 -8.36 -9.77 -3.25
C GLU A 30 -9.67 -9.03 -3.03
N LEU A 31 -9.60 -7.83 -2.43
CA LEU A 31 -10.80 -7.02 -2.20
C LEU A 31 -11.48 -6.69 -3.52
N MET A 32 -10.73 -6.30 -4.56
CA MET A 32 -11.30 -5.99 -5.87
C MET A 32 -11.94 -7.20 -6.59
N GLN A 33 -11.54 -8.44 -6.30
CA GLN A 33 -12.23 -9.63 -6.82
C GLN A 33 -13.67 -9.75 -6.31
N PHE A 34 -13.96 -9.26 -5.10
CA PHE A 34 -15.31 -9.23 -4.54
C PHE A 34 -16.19 -8.09 -5.09
N TYR A 35 -15.59 -7.09 -5.77
CA TYR A 35 -16.31 -5.93 -6.31
C TYR A 35 -16.14 -5.85 -7.84
N PRO A 36 -16.80 -6.74 -8.61
CA PRO A 36 -16.70 -6.77 -10.07
C PRO A 36 -17.24 -5.49 -10.73
N GLN A 37 -18.12 -4.75 -10.05
CA GLN A 37 -18.62 -3.43 -10.46
C GLN A 37 -17.56 -2.31 -10.35
N GLY A 38 -16.44 -2.56 -9.69
CA GLY A 38 -15.39 -1.59 -9.42
C GLY A 38 -15.56 -0.88 -8.07
N ILE A 39 -14.45 -0.33 -7.58
CA ILE A 39 -14.36 0.31 -6.26
C ILE A 39 -13.60 1.64 -6.36
N THR A 40 -14.00 2.62 -5.55
CA THR A 40 -13.31 3.91 -5.47
C THR A 40 -12.14 3.85 -4.49
N VAL A 41 -11.21 4.80 -4.59
CA VAL A 41 -10.08 4.86 -3.64
C VAL A 41 -10.53 5.17 -2.22
N GLN A 42 -11.61 5.95 -2.05
CA GLN A 42 -12.19 6.24 -0.73
C GLN A 42 -12.74 4.98 -0.08
N GLU A 43 -13.54 4.21 -0.81
CA GLU A 43 -14.11 2.96 -0.30
C GLU A 43 -13.02 1.93 0.03
N LEU A 44 -11.96 1.87 -0.79
CA LEU A 44 -10.76 1.08 -0.48
C LEU A 44 -10.06 1.55 0.79
N SER A 45 -9.97 2.87 0.99
CA SER A 45 -9.35 3.49 2.17
C SER A 45 -10.09 3.13 3.44
N GLU A 46 -11.41 3.23 3.42
CA GLU A 46 -12.28 2.89 4.55
C GLU A 46 -12.20 1.40 4.90
N ARG A 47 -12.26 0.51 3.90
CA ARG A 47 -12.25 -0.94 4.14
C ARG A 47 -10.90 -1.49 4.56
N LEU A 48 -9.82 -1.00 3.96
CA LEU A 48 -8.47 -1.41 4.31
C LEU A 48 -7.94 -0.64 5.54
N ASN A 49 -8.68 0.38 6.00
CA ASN A 49 -8.25 1.32 7.02
C ASN A 49 -6.84 1.88 6.74
N ARG A 50 -6.62 2.32 5.50
CA ARG A 50 -5.32 2.78 4.99
C ARG A 50 -5.44 4.13 4.31
N PRO A 51 -4.45 5.02 4.44
CA PRO A 51 -4.52 6.36 3.85
C PRO A 51 -4.55 6.30 2.32
N VAL A 52 -5.41 7.15 1.73
CA VAL A 52 -5.61 7.30 0.29
C VAL A 52 -4.28 7.46 -0.48
N SER A 53 -3.33 8.24 0.05
CA SER A 53 -2.03 8.47 -0.60
C SER A 53 -1.23 7.18 -0.81
N MET A 54 -1.24 6.28 0.18
CA MET A 54 -0.55 5.00 0.10
C MET A 54 -1.25 4.05 -0.87
N LEU A 55 -2.60 4.04 -0.85
CA LEU A 55 -3.38 3.28 -1.82
C LEU A 55 -3.15 3.77 -3.24
N ASN A 56 -3.08 5.08 -3.47
CA ASN A 56 -2.79 5.65 -4.78
C ASN A 56 -1.43 5.19 -5.33
N LEU A 57 -0.42 5.09 -4.46
CA LEU A 57 0.89 4.55 -4.84
C LEU A 57 0.77 3.08 -5.27
N CYS A 58 0.08 2.25 -4.47
CA CYS A 58 -0.14 0.84 -4.80
C CYS A 58 -0.97 0.67 -6.08
N LEU A 59 -2.03 1.44 -6.25
CA LEU A 59 -2.90 1.40 -7.43
C LEU A 59 -2.14 1.78 -8.69
N LYS A 60 -1.27 2.79 -8.65
CA LYS A 60 -0.40 3.14 -9.79
C LYS A 60 0.49 1.96 -10.21
N SER A 61 1.12 1.27 -9.25
CA SER A 61 1.93 0.08 -9.54
C SER A 61 1.09 -1.08 -10.10
N LEU A 62 -0.12 -1.28 -9.57
CA LEU A 62 -1.02 -2.33 -10.03
C LEU A 62 -1.59 -2.07 -11.43
N VAL A 63 -1.89 -0.81 -11.76
CA VAL A 63 -2.29 -0.36 -13.11
C VAL A 63 -1.13 -0.53 -14.10
N ALA A 64 0.09 -0.15 -13.71
CA ALA A 64 1.28 -0.39 -14.52
C ALA A 64 1.50 -1.89 -14.80
N SER A 65 1.16 -2.74 -13.83
CA SER A 65 1.21 -4.20 -13.96
C SER A 65 0.02 -4.80 -14.73
N LYS A 66 -0.90 -3.96 -15.25
CA LYS A 66 -2.13 -4.36 -15.96
C LYS A 66 -3.06 -5.31 -15.18
N LYS A 67 -2.93 -5.39 -13.86
CA LYS A 67 -3.81 -6.23 -13.01
C LYS A 67 -5.17 -5.57 -12.76
N VAL A 68 -5.21 -4.24 -12.88
CA VAL A 68 -6.38 -3.40 -12.59
C VAL A 68 -6.45 -2.28 -13.61
N VAL A 69 -7.68 -1.91 -13.91
CA VAL A 69 -8.03 -0.85 -14.84
C VAL A 69 -8.61 0.31 -14.05
N ALA A 70 -8.07 1.50 -14.26
CA ALA A 70 -8.64 2.73 -13.73
C ALA A 70 -9.59 3.33 -14.77
N LYS A 71 -10.86 3.49 -14.40
CA LYS A 71 -11.88 4.16 -15.22
C LYS A 71 -12.33 5.42 -14.49
N LYS A 72 -12.38 6.54 -15.21
CA LYS A 72 -12.97 7.77 -14.69
C LYS A 72 -14.48 7.69 -14.87
N ASN A 73 -15.22 7.75 -13.76
CA ASN A 73 -16.68 7.85 -13.76
C ASN A 73 -17.08 9.22 -13.22
N HIS A 74 -17.68 10.06 -14.06
CA HIS A 74 -17.94 11.49 -13.81
C HIS A 74 -16.69 12.23 -13.31
N ASN A 75 -16.51 12.31 -11.99
CA ASN A 75 -15.39 13.00 -11.32
C ASN A 75 -14.58 12.11 -10.37
N GLN A 76 -14.85 10.81 -10.34
CA GLN A 76 -14.19 9.86 -9.44
C GLN A 76 -13.48 8.77 -10.23
N TRP A 77 -12.32 8.35 -9.72
CA TRP A 77 -11.60 7.19 -10.25
C TRP A 77 -12.17 5.92 -9.64
N VAL A 78 -12.67 5.04 -10.50
CA VAL A 78 -13.17 3.71 -10.16
C VAL A 78 -12.18 2.69 -10.70
N TYR A 79 -11.76 1.76 -9.84
CA TYR A 79 -10.79 0.73 -10.19
C TYR A 79 -11.49 -0.63 -10.27
N THR A 80 -11.25 -1.35 -11.36
CA THR A 80 -11.79 -2.69 -11.63
C THR A 80 -10.66 -3.67 -11.90
N VAL A 81 -10.86 -4.96 -11.60
CA VAL A 81 -9.91 -6.01 -12.00
C VAL A 81 -9.95 -6.21 -13.51
N ASP A 82 -8.79 -6.30 -14.15
CA ASP A 82 -8.71 -6.67 -15.56
C ASP A 82 -8.99 -8.17 -15.71
N LYS A 83 -10.07 -8.54 -16.41
CA LYS A 83 -10.48 -9.94 -16.60
C LYS A 83 -9.71 -10.67 -17.70
N LYS A 84 -8.62 -10.09 -18.23
CA LYS A 84 -7.86 -10.64 -19.36
C LYS A 84 -6.60 -11.41 -18.94
N ALA A 85 -6.41 -11.66 -17.65
CA ALA A 85 -5.33 -12.46 -17.10
C ALA A 85 -5.73 -13.92 -16.91
#